data_AF-A0A846QYM5-F1
#
_entry.id   AF-A0A846QYM5-F1
#
_cell.length_a   1.000
_cell.length_b   1.000
_cell.length_c   1.000
_cell.angle_alpha   90.00
_cell.angle_beta   90.00
_cell.angle_gamma   90.00
#
_symmetry.space_group_name_H-M   'P 1'
#
loop_
_entity.id
_entity.type
_entity.pdbx_description
1 polymer ?
#
loop_
_entity_poly.entity_id
_entity_poly.type
_entity_poly.pdbx_seq_one_letter_code
_entity_poly.pdbx_strand_id
1 'polypeptide(L)'
;MSYIITIPEPCTENWNTMAPTQKGAFCDKCSKEVVDFTHTSRFELSKKLESGTKLCGRFKPSQLNTPIPSVSQNTWKRNAAMLGFTSLLAIGSPVAAQQTKPALETVEEEIVTLGDIAIVPIAQENITIHGNVKDLEFPLPGATVVLKNSTVGTQTDFDGNFSLTLPASEIQSLNTLVISHIGYITKEIAVDRNTPFLEITFADEEIEYMGGLVIIERQNIFKRIGNLFRRRD
;
A
#
# COMPACT_ATOMS: atom_id res chain seq x y z
N MET A 1 9.60 -9.98 17.96
CA MET A 1 10.14 -10.79 16.83
C MET A 1 9.24 -10.55 15.62
N SER A 2 9.69 -10.72 14.38
CA SER A 2 8.76 -10.72 13.24
C SER A 2 8.75 -12.10 12.62
N TYR A 3 7.55 -12.60 12.33
CA TYR A 3 7.35 -13.89 11.70
C TYR A 3 6.85 -13.67 10.28
N ILE A 4 7.24 -14.55 9.37
CA ILE A 4 6.73 -14.60 8.00
C ILE A 4 6.17 -16.00 7.78
N ILE A 5 4.98 -16.04 7.18
CA ILE A 5 4.32 -17.26 6.74
C ILE A 5 4.63 -17.44 5.25
N THR A 6 5.23 -18.58 4.89
CA THR A 6 5.61 -18.88 3.50
C THR A 6 5.18 -20.30 3.11
N ILE A 7 4.87 -20.49 1.83
CA ILE A 7 4.66 -21.81 1.21
C ILE A 7 5.93 -22.19 0.44
N PRO A 8 6.74 -23.16 0.91
CA PRO A 8 7.96 -23.54 0.20
C PRO A 8 7.67 -24.28 -1.11
N GLU A 9 6.63 -25.10 -1.14
CA GLU A 9 6.22 -25.89 -2.30
C GLU A 9 4.71 -25.69 -2.54
N PRO A 10 4.33 -24.75 -3.41
CA PRO A 10 2.93 -24.52 -3.74
C PRO A 10 2.34 -25.70 -4.52
N CYS A 11 1.12 -26.07 -4.18
CA CYS A 11 0.33 -27.06 -4.87
C CYS A 11 -0.21 -26.46 -6.18
N THR A 12 -0.08 -27.19 -7.29
CA THR A 12 -0.56 -26.78 -8.61
C THR A 12 -1.93 -27.36 -8.98
N GLU A 13 -2.55 -28.10 -8.06
CA GLU A 13 -3.87 -28.71 -8.27
C GLU A 13 -5.00 -27.67 -8.18
N ASN A 14 -6.09 -27.93 -8.88
CA ASN A 14 -7.27 -27.06 -8.86
C ASN A 14 -8.17 -27.40 -7.67
N TRP A 15 -8.41 -26.42 -6.80
CA TRP A 15 -9.31 -26.55 -5.65
C TRP A 15 -10.74 -26.96 -6.04
N ASN A 16 -11.25 -26.39 -7.14
CA ASN A 16 -12.64 -26.59 -7.56
C ASN A 16 -12.93 -28.02 -8.04
N THR A 17 -11.90 -28.82 -8.28
CA THR A 17 -12.02 -30.22 -8.68
C THR A 17 -11.78 -31.20 -7.53
N MET A 18 -11.53 -30.72 -6.30
CA MET A 18 -11.27 -31.55 -5.13
C MET A 18 -12.55 -32.03 -4.44
N ALA A 19 -12.46 -33.18 -3.76
CA ALA A 19 -13.57 -33.69 -2.96
C ALA A 19 -13.77 -32.84 -1.69
N PRO A 20 -14.98 -32.28 -1.43
CA PRO A 20 -15.21 -31.42 -0.27
C PRO A 20 -15.16 -32.21 1.04
N THR A 21 -14.59 -31.60 2.09
CA THR A 21 -14.57 -32.10 3.47
C THR A 21 -15.24 -31.12 4.42
N GLN A 22 -15.32 -31.45 5.71
CA GLN A 22 -15.92 -30.56 6.73
C GLN A 22 -15.13 -29.26 6.94
N LYS A 23 -13.84 -29.21 6.60
CA LYS A 23 -12.94 -28.08 6.86
C LYS A 23 -12.31 -27.49 5.60
N GLY A 24 -12.61 -28.05 4.43
CA GLY A 24 -11.98 -27.67 3.17
C GLY A 24 -12.22 -28.71 2.10
N ALA A 25 -11.13 -29.20 1.49
CA ALA A 25 -11.19 -30.22 0.46
C ALA A 25 -10.03 -31.20 0.56
N PHE A 26 -10.21 -32.42 0.05
CA PHE A 26 -9.18 -33.44 0.01
C PHE A 26 -8.48 -33.43 -1.35
N CYS A 27 -7.15 -33.31 -1.35
CA CYS A 27 -6.35 -33.34 -2.56
C CYS A 27 -5.84 -34.76 -2.82
N ASP A 28 -6.30 -35.39 -3.90
CA ASP A 28 -5.94 -36.77 -4.23
C ASP A 28 -4.45 -36.93 -4.56
N LYS A 29 -3.83 -35.93 -5.21
CA LYS A 29 -2.43 -35.99 -5.63
C LYS A 29 -1.45 -36.04 -4.46
N CYS A 30 -1.67 -35.25 -3.42
CA CYS A 30 -0.81 -35.22 -2.25
C CYS A 30 -1.37 -36.01 -1.06
N SER A 31 -2.58 -36.56 -1.20
CA SER A 31 -3.34 -37.30 -0.18
C SER A 31 -3.43 -36.55 1.15
N LYS A 32 -3.60 -35.23 1.09
CA LYS A 32 -3.72 -34.35 2.27
C LYS A 32 -5.04 -33.60 2.24
N GLU A 33 -5.57 -33.37 3.43
CA GLU A 33 -6.65 -32.40 3.61
C GLU A 33 -6.08 -30.98 3.46
N VAL A 34 -6.69 -30.22 2.56
CA VAL A 34 -6.39 -28.81 2.34
C VAL A 34 -7.49 -28.00 3.00
N VAL A 35 -7.12 -27.24 4.03
CA VAL A 35 -8.04 -26.40 4.81
C VAL A 35 -8.18 -25.04 4.15
N ASP A 36 -9.39 -24.50 4.08
CA ASP A 36 -9.60 -23.16 3.53
C ASP A 36 -9.30 -22.09 4.60
N PHE A 37 -8.30 -21.25 4.33
CA PHE A 37 -7.89 -20.16 5.20
C PHE A 37 -8.12 -18.78 4.57
N THR A 38 -8.73 -18.69 3.40
CA THR A 38 -8.98 -17.42 2.67
C THR A 38 -9.71 -16.38 3.51
N HIS A 39 -10.56 -16.82 4.45
CA HIS A 39 -11.32 -15.97 5.37
C HIS A 39 -10.64 -15.77 6.75
N THR A 40 -9.47 -16.34 6.98
CA THR A 40 -8.79 -16.28 8.28
C THR A 40 -7.82 -15.10 8.35
N SER A 41 -7.81 -14.36 9.46
CA SER A 41 -6.83 -13.28 9.65
C SER A 41 -5.41 -13.82 9.85
N ARG A 42 -4.37 -13.04 9.46
CA ARG A 42 -2.96 -13.45 9.61
C ARG A 42 -2.54 -13.71 11.06
N PHE A 43 -3.12 -12.98 12.01
CA PHE A 43 -2.88 -13.16 13.44
C PHE A 43 -3.46 -14.49 13.94
N GLU A 44 -4.66 -14.83 13.47
CA GLU A 44 -5.27 -16.11 13.82
C GLU A 44 -4.55 -17.28 13.12
N LEU A 45 -4.10 -17.09 11.88
CA LEU A 45 -3.27 -18.06 11.15
C LEU A 45 -1.98 -18.38 11.89
N SER A 46 -1.23 -17.36 12.36
CA SER A 46 0.00 -17.61 13.11
C SER A 46 -0.28 -18.43 14.38
N LYS A 47 -1.36 -18.13 15.10
CA LYS A 47 -1.75 -18.88 16.31
C LYS A 47 -2.10 -20.34 16.02
N LYS A 48 -2.74 -20.64 14.89
CA LYS A 48 -3.06 -22.02 14.48
C LYS A 48 -1.78 -22.79 14.10
N LEU A 49 -0.83 -22.14 13.47
CA LEU A 49 0.46 -22.72 13.03
C LEU A 49 1.47 -22.92 14.17
N GLU A 50 1.39 -22.13 15.24
CA GLU A 50 2.22 -22.28 16.45
C GLU A 50 2.09 -23.65 17.11
N SER A 51 1.02 -24.40 16.83
CA SER A 51 0.82 -25.77 17.32
C SER A 51 1.79 -26.81 16.73
N GLY A 52 2.62 -26.44 15.75
CA GLY A 52 3.59 -27.34 15.11
C GLY A 52 2.98 -28.36 14.15
N THR A 53 1.67 -28.31 13.91
CA THR A 53 1.04 -29.15 12.89
C THR A 53 1.35 -28.63 11.48
N LYS A 54 1.91 -29.51 10.65
CA LYS A 54 2.12 -29.24 9.21
C LYS A 54 0.76 -29.33 8.51
N LEU A 55 0.12 -28.18 8.30
CA LEU A 55 -1.18 -28.09 7.63
C LEU A 55 -0.99 -27.65 6.18
N CYS A 56 -1.72 -28.29 5.27
CA CYS A 56 -1.93 -27.80 3.91
C CYS A 56 -3.17 -26.92 3.89
N GLY A 57 -3.11 -25.81 3.19
CA GLY A 57 -4.24 -24.90 3.11
C GLY A 57 -4.27 -24.07 1.84
N ARG A 58 -5.41 -23.39 1.65
CA ARG A 58 -5.68 -22.40 0.59
C ARG A 58 -5.63 -21.00 1.21
N PHE A 59 -4.88 -20.10 0.58
CA PHE A 59 -4.52 -18.79 1.13
C PHE A 59 -4.63 -17.68 0.08
N LYS A 60 -4.97 -16.47 0.53
CA LYS A 60 -4.82 -15.25 -0.26
C LYS A 60 -3.35 -14.84 -0.36
N PRO A 61 -2.91 -14.17 -1.45
CA PRO A 61 -1.53 -13.67 -1.58
C PRO A 61 -1.11 -12.78 -0.42
N SER A 62 -2.04 -11.93 0.03
CA SER A 62 -1.83 -10.97 1.12
C SER A 62 -1.60 -11.62 2.49
N GLN A 63 -1.97 -12.90 2.64
CA GLN A 63 -1.73 -13.67 3.88
C GLN A 63 -0.28 -14.16 3.97
N LEU A 64 0.42 -14.28 2.84
CA LEU A 64 1.73 -14.88 2.71
C LEU A 64 2.84 -13.80 2.61
N ASN A 65 4.08 -14.22 2.88
CA ASN A 65 5.33 -13.47 2.66
C ASN A 65 5.39 -12.06 3.25
N THR A 66 4.43 -11.72 4.10
CA THR A 66 4.33 -10.41 4.72
C THR A 66 4.74 -10.54 6.20
N PRO A 67 5.48 -9.56 6.77
CA PRO A 67 5.84 -9.59 8.18
C PRO A 67 4.59 -9.49 9.07
N ILE A 68 4.48 -10.36 10.07
CA ILE A 68 3.48 -10.24 11.13
C ILE A 68 4.14 -9.49 12.29
N PRO A 69 3.63 -8.31 12.70
CA PRO A 69 4.16 -7.60 13.85
C PRO A 69 3.89 -8.44 15.10
N SER A 70 4.93 -8.82 15.85
CA SER A 70 4.70 -9.38 17.19
C SER A 70 4.07 -8.29 18.05
N VAL A 71 2.85 -8.52 18.54
CA VAL A 71 2.25 -7.72 19.60
C VAL A 71 3.06 -7.98 20.87
N SER A 72 4.14 -7.22 21.07
CA SER A 72 4.93 -7.26 22.29
C SER A 72 4.09 -6.64 23.41
N GLN A 73 3.46 -7.48 24.23
CA GLN A 73 2.58 -7.08 25.35
C GLN A 73 3.30 -6.39 26.54
N ASN A 74 4.38 -5.65 26.30
CA ASN A 74 5.17 -5.04 27.36
C ASN A 74 5.49 -3.57 27.11
N THR A 75 4.50 -2.81 26.64
CA THR A 75 4.56 -1.35 26.47
C THR A 75 4.53 -0.58 27.78
N TRP A 76 4.05 -1.17 28.88
CA TRP A 76 3.91 -0.45 30.16
C TRP A 76 5.26 -0.14 30.86
N LYS A 77 6.28 -1.00 30.68
CA LYS A 77 7.62 -0.74 31.26
C LYS A 77 8.47 0.24 30.45
N ARG A 78 8.09 0.56 29.20
CA ARG A 78 8.85 1.47 28.32
C ARG A 78 8.47 2.94 28.51
N ASN A 79 7.26 3.21 29.01
CA ASN A 79 6.76 4.57 29.24
C ASN A 79 7.18 5.16 30.60
N ALA A 80 7.67 4.35 31.54
CA ALA A 80 8.20 4.83 32.82
C ALA A 80 9.55 5.57 32.67
N ALA A 81 10.27 5.38 31.56
CA ALA A 81 11.55 6.04 31.30
C ALA A 81 11.43 7.43 30.63
N MET A 82 10.22 7.84 30.23
CA MET A 82 9.97 9.13 29.54
C MET A 82 9.43 10.25 30.43
N LEU A 83 9.42 10.07 31.76
CA LEU A 83 9.04 11.15 32.70
C LEU A 83 10.22 12.05 33.12
N GLY A 84 11.42 11.85 32.56
CA GLY A 84 12.65 12.56 32.98
C GLY A 84 13.11 13.73 32.10
N PHE A 85 12.46 14.01 30.96
CA PHE A 85 13.01 14.92 29.93
C PHE A 85 12.10 16.10 29.54
N THR A 86 11.09 16.45 30.34
CA THR A 86 10.16 17.56 30.03
C THR A 86 10.51 18.92 30.65
N SER A 87 11.74 19.12 31.15
CA SER A 87 12.09 20.33 31.91
C SER A 87 13.02 21.34 31.21
N LEU A 88 13.28 21.21 29.90
CA LEU A 88 14.32 22.03 29.23
C LEU A 88 13.90 22.77 27.94
N LEU A 89 12.63 23.13 27.76
CA LEU A 89 12.19 23.96 26.62
C LEU A 89 11.25 25.11 27.03
N ALA A 90 11.60 25.83 28.10
CA ALA A 90 10.86 27.03 28.53
C ALA A 90 11.66 28.34 28.32
N ILE A 91 12.49 28.42 27.27
CA ILE A 91 13.08 29.70 26.81
C ILE A 91 13.00 29.77 25.28
N GLY A 92 11.78 29.94 24.78
CA GLY A 92 11.54 30.39 23.42
C GLY A 92 10.58 31.57 23.51
N SER A 93 11.06 32.78 23.30
CA SER A 93 10.23 33.98 23.18
C SER A 93 9.19 33.75 22.06
N PRO A 94 7.97 34.32 22.16
CA PRO A 94 7.07 34.30 21.01
C PRO A 94 7.70 35.13 19.89
N VAL A 95 8.25 34.45 18.88
CA VAL A 95 8.47 35.09 17.59
C VAL A 95 7.08 35.31 17.04
N ALA A 96 6.57 36.53 17.17
CA ALA A 96 5.38 36.96 16.47
C ALA A 96 5.68 36.81 14.98
N ALA A 97 5.19 35.72 14.38
CA ALA A 97 5.21 35.53 12.94
C ALA A 97 4.39 36.67 12.33
N GLN A 98 5.08 37.72 11.88
CA GLN A 98 4.46 38.74 11.04
C GLN A 98 3.95 38.01 9.80
N GLN A 99 2.63 37.92 9.71
CA GLN A 99 1.95 37.70 8.45
C GLN A 99 2.26 38.92 7.58
N THR A 100 3.37 38.85 6.85
CA THR A 100 3.50 39.66 5.65
C THR A 100 2.45 39.11 4.71
N LYS A 101 1.27 39.74 4.73
CA LYS A 101 0.25 39.61 3.69
C LYS A 101 1.02 39.65 2.36
N PRO A 102 1.04 38.59 1.55
CA PRO A 102 1.68 38.69 0.25
C PRO A 102 0.98 39.85 -0.45
N ALA A 103 1.73 40.90 -0.72
CA ALA A 103 1.27 41.88 -1.70
C ALA A 103 1.00 41.05 -2.95
N LEU A 104 -0.20 41.18 -3.53
CA LEU A 104 -0.35 40.84 -4.92
C LEU A 104 0.63 41.75 -5.66
N GLU A 105 1.83 41.26 -5.90
CA GLU A 105 2.65 41.70 -7.01
C GLU A 105 1.87 41.26 -8.24
N THR A 106 1.22 42.23 -8.87
CA THR A 106 0.88 42.11 -10.27
C THR A 106 2.19 41.76 -10.97
N VAL A 107 2.33 40.50 -11.38
CA VAL A 107 3.41 40.08 -12.26
C VAL A 107 3.17 40.82 -13.57
N GLU A 108 3.77 42.00 -13.71
CA GLU A 108 3.95 42.61 -15.01
C GLU A 108 4.88 41.67 -15.78
N GLU A 109 4.32 40.99 -16.78
CA GLU A 109 5.09 40.15 -17.69
C GLU A 109 6.10 41.04 -18.42
N GLU A 110 7.36 40.99 -17.98
CA GLU A 110 8.46 41.59 -18.72
C GLU A 110 8.70 40.74 -19.98
N ILE A 111 8.18 41.22 -21.11
CA ILE A 111 8.46 40.66 -22.44
C ILE A 111 9.96 40.77 -22.71
N VAL A 112 10.68 39.67 -22.51
CA VAL A 112 12.10 39.54 -22.89
C VAL A 112 12.19 39.53 -24.42
N THR A 113 12.53 40.67 -25.01
CA THR A 113 12.76 40.80 -26.45
C THR A 113 14.21 40.44 -26.79
N LEU A 114 14.45 39.31 -27.46
CA LEU A 114 15.64 39.11 -28.30
C LEU A 114 15.27 39.50 -29.74
N GLY A 115 15.30 40.81 -30.03
CA GLY A 115 14.87 41.37 -31.32
C GLY A 115 13.34 41.39 -31.50
N ASP A 116 12.88 41.48 -32.76
CA ASP A 116 11.46 41.67 -33.15
C ASP A 116 10.56 40.41 -32.98
N ILE A 117 11.00 39.40 -32.23
CA ILE A 117 10.22 38.17 -32.03
C ILE A 117 9.51 38.26 -30.68
N ALA A 118 8.20 38.53 -30.71
CA ALA A 118 7.34 38.45 -29.54
C ALA A 118 7.15 36.98 -29.13
N ILE A 119 7.67 36.61 -27.95
CA ILE A 119 7.42 35.30 -27.35
C ILE A 119 6.08 35.40 -26.63
N VAL A 120 5.02 34.91 -27.26
CA VAL A 120 3.68 34.86 -26.63
C VAL A 120 3.64 33.67 -25.67
N PRO A 121 3.30 33.86 -24.37
CA PRO A 121 3.13 32.74 -23.46
C PRO A 121 1.96 31.86 -23.96
N ILE A 122 2.25 30.60 -24.25
CA ILE A 122 1.25 29.64 -24.70
C ILE A 122 0.45 29.24 -23.45
N ALA A 123 -0.80 29.69 -23.34
CA ALA A 123 -1.69 29.27 -22.27
C ALA A 123 -1.93 27.76 -22.36
N GLN A 124 -1.49 27.00 -21.36
CA GLN A 124 -1.66 25.55 -21.32
C GLN A 124 -3.05 25.21 -20.75
N GLU A 125 -3.91 24.67 -21.61
CA GLU A 125 -5.22 24.14 -21.21
C GLU A 125 -5.03 22.97 -20.25
N ASN A 126 -5.77 22.94 -19.13
CA ASN A 126 -5.72 21.87 -18.14
C ASN A 126 -7.06 21.13 -18.08
N ILE A 127 -7.00 19.83 -17.83
CA ILE A 127 -8.16 18.94 -17.69
C ILE A 127 -8.08 18.29 -16.32
N THR A 128 -9.22 18.18 -15.64
CA THR A 128 -9.30 17.54 -14.33
C THR A 128 -10.13 16.26 -14.44
N ILE A 129 -9.54 15.14 -14.02
CA ILE A 129 -10.21 13.84 -13.92
C ILE A 129 -10.59 13.61 -12.46
N HIS A 130 -11.85 13.22 -12.24
CA HIS A 130 -12.39 12.90 -10.93
C HIS A 130 -12.78 11.43 -10.84
N GLY A 131 -12.68 10.86 -9.65
CA GLY A 131 -13.19 9.52 -9.40
C GLY A 131 -13.15 9.12 -7.93
N ASN A 132 -13.62 7.90 -7.69
CA ASN A 132 -13.60 7.22 -6.39
C ASN A 132 -13.00 5.83 -6.53
N VAL A 133 -12.20 5.42 -5.54
CA VAL A 133 -11.58 4.11 -5.46
C VAL A 133 -12.06 3.39 -4.20
N LYS A 134 -12.52 2.16 -4.36
CA LYS A 134 -13.05 1.32 -3.27
C LYS A 134 -12.64 -0.14 -3.37
N ASP A 135 -12.69 -0.82 -2.24
CA ASP A 135 -12.61 -2.28 -2.10
C ASP A 135 -14.00 -2.76 -1.69
N LEU A 136 -14.65 -3.52 -2.59
CA LEU A 136 -16.05 -3.92 -2.44
C LEU A 136 -16.96 -2.70 -2.17
N GLU A 137 -17.34 -2.50 -0.90
CA GLU A 137 -18.23 -1.42 -0.43
C GLU A 137 -17.49 -0.36 0.40
N PHE A 138 -16.20 -0.54 0.67
CA PHE A 138 -15.40 0.36 1.53
C PHE A 138 -14.48 1.26 0.71
N PRO A 139 -14.38 2.57 1.05
CA PRO A 139 -13.44 3.46 0.37
C PRO A 139 -12.00 3.02 0.60
N LEU A 140 -11.15 3.22 -0.42
CA LEU A 140 -9.71 2.92 -0.35
C LEU A 140 -8.89 4.21 -0.28
N PRO A 141 -8.54 4.68 0.92
CA PRO A 141 -7.66 5.83 1.08
C PRO A 141 -6.19 5.50 0.77
N GLY A 142 -5.48 6.45 0.18
CA GLY A 142 -4.05 6.29 -0.15
C GLY A 142 -3.78 5.42 -1.38
N ALA A 143 -4.79 5.13 -2.20
CA ALA A 143 -4.58 4.52 -3.51
C ALA A 143 -3.88 5.53 -4.42
N THR A 144 -2.83 5.07 -5.12
CA THR A 144 -2.06 5.88 -6.05
C THR A 144 -2.75 5.87 -7.41
N VAL A 145 -3.00 7.05 -7.98
CA VAL A 145 -3.60 7.25 -9.31
C VAL A 145 -2.62 8.05 -10.15
N VAL A 146 -1.99 7.43 -11.15
CA VAL A 146 -0.91 8.04 -11.95
C VAL A 146 -1.22 7.90 -13.42
N LEU A 147 -0.92 8.94 -14.22
CA LEU A 147 -0.98 8.82 -15.67
C LEU A 147 0.19 7.97 -16.16
N LYS A 148 -0.08 6.93 -16.95
CA LYS A 148 0.92 5.96 -17.40
C LYS A 148 2.09 6.67 -18.07
N ASN A 149 3.32 6.33 -17.70
CA ASN A 149 4.56 6.95 -18.17
C ASN A 149 4.72 8.46 -17.87
N SER A 150 3.88 9.02 -17.00
CA SER A 150 4.03 10.37 -16.48
C SER A 150 4.44 10.33 -15.01
N THR A 151 5.01 11.43 -14.52
CA THR A 151 5.23 11.66 -13.08
C THR A 151 4.02 12.33 -12.44
N VAL A 152 3.02 12.73 -13.24
CA VAL A 152 1.82 13.39 -12.74
C VAL A 152 0.85 12.34 -12.22
N GLY A 153 0.49 12.48 -10.96
CA GLY A 153 -0.39 11.58 -10.24
C GLY A 153 -0.89 12.20 -8.96
N THR A 154 -1.84 11.52 -8.33
CA THR A 154 -2.47 11.92 -7.09
C THR A 154 -2.70 10.68 -6.21
N GLN A 155 -3.18 10.90 -5.00
CA GLN A 155 -3.62 9.83 -4.09
C GLN A 155 -5.06 10.07 -3.68
N THR A 156 -5.77 8.99 -3.39
CA THR A 156 -7.13 9.07 -2.87
C THR A 156 -7.17 9.56 -1.43
N ASP A 157 -8.22 10.30 -1.10
CA ASP A 157 -8.50 10.79 0.25
C ASP A 157 -9.18 9.73 1.15
N PHE A 158 -9.61 10.12 2.35
CA PHE A 158 -10.26 9.23 3.34
C PHE A 158 -11.55 8.57 2.83
N ASP A 159 -12.25 9.23 1.92
CA ASP A 159 -13.50 8.76 1.33
C ASP A 159 -13.24 8.02 0.00
N GLY A 160 -11.96 7.80 -0.35
CA GLY A 160 -11.54 7.13 -1.58
C GLY A 160 -11.59 8.02 -2.82
N ASN A 161 -11.90 9.31 -2.69
CA ASN A 161 -12.02 10.21 -3.83
C ASN A 161 -10.65 10.71 -4.29
N PHE A 162 -10.52 10.97 -5.58
CA PHE A 162 -9.35 11.63 -6.16
C PHE A 162 -9.74 12.71 -7.17
N SER A 163 -8.83 13.67 -7.32
CA SER A 163 -8.86 14.69 -8.36
C SER A 163 -7.47 14.82 -8.94
N LEU A 164 -7.33 14.61 -10.25
CA LEU A 164 -6.06 14.66 -10.96
C LEU A 164 -6.15 15.71 -12.06
N THR A 165 -5.37 16.79 -11.93
CA THR A 165 -5.29 17.84 -12.95
C THR A 165 -4.08 17.61 -13.83
N LEU A 166 -4.30 17.56 -15.15
CA LEU A 166 -3.32 17.23 -16.17
C LEU A 166 -3.34 18.28 -17.27
N PRO A 167 -2.20 18.61 -17.87
CA PRO A 167 -2.17 19.38 -19.10
C PRO A 167 -2.90 18.66 -20.23
N ALA A 168 -3.72 19.38 -20.99
CA ALA A 168 -4.54 18.82 -22.07
C ALA A 168 -3.71 18.27 -23.25
N SER A 169 -2.41 18.54 -23.27
CA SER A 169 -1.42 17.96 -24.18
C SER A 169 -1.01 16.54 -23.80
N GLU A 170 -1.05 16.16 -22.51
CA GLU A 170 -0.66 14.82 -22.03
C GLU A 170 -1.74 13.77 -22.31
N ILE A 171 -3.03 14.16 -22.26
CA ILE A 171 -4.18 13.29 -22.56
C ILE A 171 -4.21 12.80 -24.02
N GLN A 172 -3.47 13.43 -24.93
CA GLN A 172 -3.42 13.00 -26.34
C GLN A 172 -2.36 11.92 -26.60
N SER A 173 -1.28 11.91 -25.81
CA SER A 173 -0.16 10.98 -25.96
C SER A 173 -0.23 9.81 -24.98
N LEU A 174 -0.87 10.02 -23.82
CA LEU A 174 -0.99 9.07 -22.73
C LEU A 174 -2.44 9.07 -22.25
N ASN A 175 -3.15 7.98 -22.52
CA ASN A 175 -4.60 7.92 -22.33
C ASN A 175 -4.97 6.86 -21.28
N THR A 176 -4.04 6.52 -20.38
CA THR A 176 -4.23 5.41 -19.45
C THR A 176 -3.83 5.84 -18.04
N LEU A 177 -4.77 5.80 -17.11
CA LEU A 177 -4.49 5.89 -15.69
C LEU A 177 -4.10 4.51 -15.16
N VAL A 178 -3.06 4.50 -14.33
CA VAL A 178 -2.59 3.34 -13.58
C VAL A 178 -2.96 3.58 -12.13
N ILE A 179 -3.85 2.74 -11.60
CA ILE A 179 -4.33 2.81 -10.22
C ILE A 179 -3.75 1.63 -9.46
N SER A 180 -3.03 1.92 -8.39
CA SER A 180 -2.37 0.91 -7.56
C SER A 180 -2.57 1.17 -6.07
N HIS A 181 -2.73 0.11 -5.30
CA HIS A 181 -2.77 0.16 -3.85
C HIS A 181 -2.04 -1.07 -3.29
N ILE A 182 -1.38 -0.91 -2.15
CA ILE A 182 -0.64 -2.00 -1.50
C ILE A 182 -1.61 -3.16 -1.23
N GLY A 183 -1.23 -4.35 -1.70
CA GLY A 183 -2.02 -5.57 -1.51
C GLY A 183 -3.01 -5.88 -2.63
N TYR A 184 -3.13 -5.03 -3.66
CA TYR A 184 -4.02 -5.24 -4.80
C TYR A 184 -3.29 -5.33 -6.13
N ILE A 185 -3.94 -5.94 -7.12
CA ILE A 185 -3.48 -5.94 -8.51
C ILE A 185 -3.80 -4.60 -9.14
N THR A 186 -2.77 -3.95 -9.68
CA THR A 186 -2.86 -2.65 -10.36
C THR A 186 -3.89 -2.70 -11.50
N LYS A 187 -4.72 -1.66 -11.59
CA LYS A 187 -5.69 -1.49 -12.67
C LYS A 187 -5.24 -0.42 -13.64
N GLU A 188 -5.46 -0.67 -14.93
CA GLU A 188 -5.26 0.31 -15.99
C GLU A 188 -6.62 0.72 -16.56
N ILE A 189 -6.89 2.02 -16.61
CA ILE A 189 -8.16 2.58 -17.10
C ILE A 189 -7.87 3.59 -18.20
N ALA A 190 -8.50 3.40 -19.35
CA ALA A 190 -8.42 4.37 -20.43
C ALA A 190 -9.20 5.64 -20.07
N VAL A 191 -8.61 6.80 -20.33
CA VAL A 191 -9.21 8.12 -20.07
C VAL A 191 -9.01 9.03 -21.27
N ASP A 192 -9.99 9.90 -21.49
CA ASP A 192 -10.01 10.96 -22.49
C ASP A 192 -10.36 12.34 -21.87
N ARG A 193 -10.45 13.37 -22.73
CA ARG A 193 -10.76 14.75 -22.29
C ARG A 193 -12.14 14.91 -21.64
N ASN A 194 -13.09 14.05 -21.98
CA ASN A 194 -14.48 14.10 -21.55
C ASN A 194 -14.82 12.96 -20.57
N THR A 195 -13.79 12.36 -19.96
CA THR A 195 -13.95 11.22 -19.06
C THR A 195 -14.93 11.61 -17.94
N PRO A 196 -16.05 10.88 -17.78
CA PRO A 196 -16.97 11.12 -16.69
C PRO A 196 -16.33 10.72 -15.36
N PHE A 197 -17.04 10.92 -14.26
CA PHE A 197 -16.60 10.45 -12.95
C PHE A 197 -16.27 8.95 -12.98
N LEU A 198 -15.07 8.59 -12.56
CA LEU A 198 -14.60 7.20 -12.57
C LEU A 198 -14.91 6.50 -11.25
N GLU A 199 -15.63 5.39 -11.30
CA GLU A 199 -15.86 4.53 -10.14
C GLU A 199 -15.02 3.26 -10.26
N ILE A 200 -14.00 3.14 -9.41
CA ILE A 200 -12.95 2.12 -9.52
C ILE A 200 -13.07 1.19 -8.33
N THR A 201 -13.47 -0.05 -8.58
CA THR A 201 -13.52 -1.08 -7.53
C THR A 201 -12.32 -2.01 -7.70
N PHE A 202 -11.46 -2.11 -6.69
CA PHE A 202 -10.52 -3.21 -6.61
C PHE A 202 -11.28 -4.47 -6.26
N ALA A 203 -11.09 -5.51 -7.07
CA ALA A 203 -11.46 -6.86 -6.71
C ALA A 203 -10.15 -7.56 -6.37
N ASP A 204 -10.17 -8.42 -5.35
CA ASP A 204 -9.20 -9.49 -5.27
C ASP A 204 -9.36 -10.30 -6.57
N GLU A 205 -8.49 -10.09 -7.56
CA GLU A 205 -8.25 -11.17 -8.51
C GLU A 205 -7.56 -12.25 -7.67
N GLU A 206 -8.37 -13.20 -7.21
CA GLU A 206 -8.05 -14.28 -6.29
C GLU A 206 -6.97 -15.19 -6.88
N ILE A 207 -5.71 -14.77 -6.82
CA ILE A 207 -4.58 -15.68 -6.96
C ILE A 207 -4.51 -16.47 -5.65
N GLU A 208 -5.23 -17.57 -5.59
CA GLU A 208 -5.22 -18.42 -4.41
C GLU A 208 -4.01 -19.32 -4.44
N TYR A 209 -3.22 -19.23 -3.39
CA TYR A 209 -2.08 -20.10 -3.20
C TYR A 209 -2.50 -21.30 -2.36
N MET A 210 -2.19 -22.49 -2.84
CA MET A 210 -2.37 -23.73 -2.09
C MET A 210 -1.02 -24.30 -1.70
N GLY A 211 -0.89 -24.87 -0.51
CA GLY A 211 0.35 -25.55 -0.12
C GLY A 211 0.55 -25.70 1.38
N GLY A 212 1.65 -26.33 1.77
CA GLY A 212 2.04 -26.44 3.17
C GLY A 212 2.66 -25.13 3.68
N LEU A 213 2.31 -24.71 4.89
CA LEU A 213 2.90 -23.50 5.49
C LEU A 213 4.15 -23.80 6.32
N VAL A 214 5.10 -22.86 6.29
CA VAL A 214 6.25 -22.80 7.19
C VAL A 214 6.33 -21.40 7.80
N ILE A 215 6.54 -21.33 9.11
CA ILE A 215 6.86 -20.08 9.81
C ILE A 215 8.37 -19.90 9.86
N ILE A 216 8.84 -18.77 9.36
CA ILE A 216 10.24 -18.38 9.44
C ILE A 216 10.35 -17.22 10.45
N GLU A 217 11.10 -17.40 11.54
CA GLU A 217 11.45 -16.30 12.45
C GLU A 217 12.48 -15.40 11.77
N ARG A 218 12.13 -14.13 11.52
CA ARG A 218 13.11 -13.12 11.14
C ARG A 218 13.68 -12.48 12.41
N GLN A 219 14.99 -12.63 12.59
CA GLN A 219 15.70 -11.86 13.59
C GLN A 219 15.71 -10.38 13.19
N ASN A 220 15.22 -9.51 14.08
CA ASN A 220 15.32 -8.06 13.88
C ASN A 220 16.79 -7.63 13.86
N ILE A 221 17.10 -6.52 13.18
CA ILE A 221 18.43 -5.93 13.05
C ILE A 221 19.12 -5.79 14.42
N PHE A 222 18.37 -5.43 15.46
CA PHE A 222 18.87 -5.32 16.83
C PHE A 222 19.33 -6.65 17.45
N LYS A 223 18.63 -7.76 17.19
CA LYS A 223 19.08 -9.10 17.64
C LYS A 223 20.32 -9.54 16.87
N ARG A 224 20.36 -9.27 15.56
CA ARG A 224 21.48 -9.63 14.69
C ARG A 224 22.75 -8.87 15.08
N ILE A 225 22.63 -7.58 15.37
CA ILE A 225 23.72 -6.74 15.90
C ILE A 225 24.11 -7.19 17.31
N GLY A 226 23.14 -7.41 18.20
CA GLY A 226 23.42 -7.87 19.58
C GLY A 226 24.17 -9.20 19.63
N ASN A 227 23.85 -10.15 18.74
CA ASN A 227 24.56 -11.42 18.61
C ASN A 227 25.95 -11.26 17.96
N LEU A 228 26.15 -10.25 17.11
CA LEU A 228 27.45 -9.93 16.51
C LEU A 228 28.46 -9.47 17.58
N PHE A 229 27.98 -8.70 18.56
CA PHE A 229 28.75 -8.27 19.73
C PHE A 229 28.80 -9.34 20.84
N ARG A 230 28.24 -10.53 20.59
CA ARG A 230 28.24 -11.67 21.53
C ARG A 230 29.26 -12.73 21.10
N ARG A 231 30.54 -12.38 21.18
CA ARG A 231 31.69 -13.30 21.26
C ARG A 231 32.66 -12.69 22.26
N ARG A 232 33.41 -13.41 23.09
CA ARG A 232 33.65 -14.84 23.35
C ARG A 232 34.43 -14.76 24.67
N ASP A 233 33.86 -15.26 25.76
CA ASP A 233 34.66 -15.68 26.92
C ASP A 233 34.98 -17.16 26.75
#